data_AF-A0A929YXC4-F1
#
_entry.id   AF-A0A929YXC4-F1
#
_cell.length_a   1.000
_cell.length_b   1.000
_cell.length_c   1.000
_cell.angle_alpha   90.00
_cell.angle_beta   90.00
_cell.angle_gamma   90.00
#
_symmetry.space_group_name_H-M   'P 1'
#
loop_
_entity.id
_entity.type
_entity.pdbx_description
1 polymer ?
#
loop_
_entity_poly.entity_id
_entity_poly.type
_entity_poly.pdbx_seq_one_letter_code
_entity_poly.pdbx_strand_id
1 'polypeptide(L)'
;MSRQSLKRKKQKIGFIEIYFRLVSILFWPIYWYKWTVITVENFNNVLFNIYGVIDLAFIVLLVIFFLFKRRETLWYFLFSLSMAVFYIVSLYSFIIVPVDINWLYIKIGTIIVTMVISWNLLKRDGNDVGVVGLLSGVLLLIMTYFY
;
A
#
# COMPACT_ATOMS: atom_id res chain seq x y z
N MET A 1 7.57 -33.11 -1.79
CA MET A 1 6.98 -32.01 -2.59
C MET A 1 7.73 -31.91 -3.92
N SER A 2 7.05 -32.00 -5.08
CA SER A 2 7.73 -32.00 -6.38
C SER A 2 8.06 -30.58 -6.86
N ARG A 3 9.20 -30.40 -7.56
CA ARG A 3 9.66 -29.10 -8.09
C ARG A 3 8.63 -28.35 -8.95
N GLN A 4 7.66 -29.06 -9.53
CA GLN A 4 6.57 -28.46 -10.31
C GLN A 4 5.50 -27.76 -9.44
N SER A 5 5.25 -28.21 -8.21
CA SER A 5 4.32 -27.53 -7.29
C SER A 5 4.89 -26.20 -6.79
N LEU A 6 6.20 -26.14 -6.56
CA LEU A 6 6.94 -24.90 -6.24
C LEU A 6 6.89 -23.88 -7.38
N LYS A 7 7.08 -24.32 -8.63
CA LYS A 7 6.98 -23.44 -9.82
C LYS A 7 5.58 -22.86 -10.00
N ARG A 8 4.52 -23.67 -9.83
CA ARG A 8 3.13 -23.19 -9.91
C ARG A 8 2.75 -22.22 -8.78
N LYS A 9 3.33 -22.39 -7.57
CA LYS A 9 3.13 -21.46 -6.44
C LYS A 9 3.77 -20.09 -6.71
N LYS A 10 5.00 -20.08 -7.24
CA LYS A 10 5.73 -18.86 -7.63
C LYS A 10 5.02 -18.06 -8.75
N GLN A 11 4.40 -18.75 -9.70
CA GLN A 11 3.79 -18.12 -10.89
C GLN A 11 2.42 -17.47 -10.62
N LYS A 12 1.66 -17.93 -9.60
CA LYS A 12 0.35 -17.35 -9.23
C LYS A 12 0.46 -16.09 -8.36
N ILE A 13 1.57 -15.91 -7.65
CA ILE A 13 1.86 -14.72 -6.82
C ILE A 13 2.23 -13.52 -7.71
N GLY A 14 2.86 -13.79 -8.87
CA GLY A 14 3.41 -12.75 -9.74
C GLY A 14 2.41 -11.70 -10.21
N PHE A 15 1.13 -12.03 -10.39
CA PHE A 15 0.11 -11.06 -10.77
C PHE A 15 -0.05 -10.01 -9.65
N ILE A 16 -0.46 -10.43 -8.44
CA ILE A 16 -0.62 -9.57 -7.26
C ILE A 16 0.67 -8.77 -6.96
N GLU A 17 1.82 -9.41 -7.10
CA GLU A 17 3.11 -8.76 -6.87
C GLU A 17 3.42 -7.66 -7.89
N ILE A 18 3.12 -7.88 -9.18
CA ILE A 18 3.21 -6.84 -10.22
C ILE A 18 2.25 -5.69 -9.92
N TYR A 19 1.03 -5.98 -9.47
CA TYR A 19 0.08 -4.94 -9.06
C TYR A 19 0.60 -4.12 -7.89
N PHE A 20 1.13 -4.77 -6.86
CA PHE A 20 1.71 -4.09 -5.71
C PHE A 20 2.88 -3.17 -6.11
N ARG A 21 3.74 -3.64 -7.02
CA ARG A 21 4.85 -2.84 -7.56
C ARG A 21 4.34 -1.61 -8.32
N LEU A 22 3.28 -1.73 -9.11
CA LEU A 22 2.67 -0.60 -9.83
C LEU A 22 2.13 0.45 -8.87
N VAL A 23 1.40 0.05 -7.82
CA VAL A 23 0.88 0.98 -6.81
C VAL A 23 2.03 1.68 -6.08
N SER A 24 3.07 0.92 -5.71
CA SER A 24 4.26 1.46 -5.07
C SER A 24 4.97 2.49 -5.95
N ILE A 25 5.03 2.28 -7.27
CA ILE A 25 5.64 3.23 -8.21
C ILE A 25 4.77 4.49 -8.36
N LEU A 26 3.45 4.35 -8.42
CA LEU A 26 2.52 5.48 -8.54
C LEU A 26 2.48 6.38 -7.29
N PHE A 27 2.83 5.82 -6.14
CA PHE A 27 2.88 6.52 -4.84
C PHE A 27 3.91 7.67 -4.82
N TRP A 28 5.11 7.41 -5.34
CA TRP A 28 6.27 8.30 -5.16
C TRP A 28 6.19 9.65 -5.87
N PRO A 29 5.72 9.74 -7.13
CA PRO A 29 5.58 11.02 -7.83
C PRO A 29 4.69 12.03 -7.08
N ILE A 30 3.71 11.56 -6.32
CA ILE A 30 2.76 12.40 -5.58
C ILE A 30 3.42 13.05 -4.37
N TYR A 31 4.15 12.25 -3.60
CA TYR A 31 4.94 12.74 -2.47
C TYR A 31 5.99 13.75 -2.94
N TRP A 32 6.63 13.48 -4.08
CA TRP A 32 7.57 14.41 -4.69
C TRP A 32 6.89 15.70 -5.17
N TYR A 33 5.72 15.60 -5.82
CA TYR A 33 4.96 16.76 -6.32
C TYR A 33 4.63 17.75 -5.20
N LYS A 34 4.08 17.27 -4.08
CA LYS A 34 3.71 18.17 -2.97
C LYS A 34 4.91 18.82 -2.29
N TRP A 35 6.05 18.15 -2.25
CA TRP A 35 7.24 18.65 -1.57
C TRP A 35 8.02 19.67 -2.41
N THR A 36 8.00 19.54 -3.74
CA THR A 36 8.80 20.38 -4.64
C THR A 36 8.01 21.47 -5.36
N VAL A 37 6.69 21.31 -5.53
CA VAL A 37 5.86 22.25 -6.30
C VAL A 37 4.90 22.97 -5.35
N ILE A 38 4.85 24.30 -5.45
CA ILE A 38 3.87 25.14 -4.74
C ILE A 38 2.46 24.70 -5.18
N THR A 39 1.74 24.00 -4.32
CA THR A 39 0.49 23.35 -4.68
C THR A 39 -0.67 24.34 -4.75
N VAL A 40 -1.38 24.37 -5.89
CA VAL A 40 -2.69 25.02 -6.02
C VAL A 40 -3.76 24.06 -5.51
N GLU A 41 -4.62 24.52 -4.60
CA GLU A 41 -5.61 23.69 -3.89
C GLU A 41 -6.55 22.90 -4.83
N ASN A 42 -6.94 23.50 -5.97
CA ASN A 42 -7.73 22.80 -6.99
C ASN A 42 -7.00 21.60 -7.62
N PHE A 43 -5.67 21.67 -7.76
CA PHE A 43 -4.89 20.59 -8.35
C PHE A 43 -4.75 19.41 -7.39
N ASN A 44 -4.71 19.69 -6.08
CA ASN A 44 -4.69 18.68 -5.01
C ASN A 44 -5.96 17.80 -5.05
N ASN A 45 -7.14 18.42 -5.21
CA ASN A 45 -8.40 17.68 -5.30
C ASN A 45 -8.49 16.80 -6.56
N VAL A 46 -8.00 17.29 -7.70
CA VAL A 46 -7.96 16.51 -8.94
C VAL A 46 -7.01 15.32 -8.82
N LEU A 47 -5.81 15.53 -8.28
CA LEU A 47 -4.85 14.45 -8.01
C LEU A 47 -5.46 13.42 -7.06
N PHE A 48 -6.03 13.85 -5.93
CA PHE A 48 -6.66 12.96 -4.97
C PHE A 48 -7.75 12.10 -5.62
N ASN A 49 -8.63 12.70 -6.44
CA ASN A 49 -9.68 11.95 -7.13
C ASN A 49 -9.12 10.91 -8.10
N ILE A 50 -8.12 11.25 -8.90
CA ILE A 50 -7.52 10.30 -9.86
C ILE A 50 -6.91 9.11 -9.12
N TYR A 51 -6.05 9.38 -8.13
CA TYR A 51 -5.36 8.30 -7.41
C TYR A 51 -6.29 7.52 -6.49
N GLY A 52 -7.27 8.18 -5.87
CA GLY A 52 -8.29 7.54 -5.05
C GLY A 52 -9.17 6.59 -5.86
N VAL A 53 -9.57 6.97 -7.09
CA VAL A 53 -10.32 6.10 -8.00
C VAL A 53 -9.49 4.89 -8.43
N ILE A 54 -8.20 5.10 -8.76
CA ILE A 54 -7.29 4.01 -9.13
C ILE A 54 -7.14 3.02 -7.96
N ASP A 55 -6.96 3.50 -6.73
CA ASP A 55 -6.80 2.62 -5.58
C ASP A 55 -8.10 1.92 -5.16
N LEU A 56 -9.25 2.60 -5.28
CA LEU A 56 -10.55 1.95 -5.09
C LEU A 56 -10.78 0.82 -6.10
N ALA A 57 -10.49 1.05 -7.38
CA ALA A 57 -10.55 0.01 -8.39
C ALA A 57 -9.61 -1.16 -8.06
N PHE A 58 -8.43 -0.86 -7.51
CA PHE A 58 -7.49 -1.87 -7.04
C PHE A 58 -8.04 -2.72 -5.90
N ILE A 59 -8.62 -2.09 -4.86
CA ILE A 59 -9.24 -2.81 -3.73
C ILE A 59 -10.34 -3.75 -4.24
N VAL A 60 -11.19 -3.28 -5.17
CA VAL A 60 -12.26 -4.10 -5.75
C VAL A 60 -11.68 -5.33 -6.48
N LEU A 61 -10.66 -5.14 -7.34
CA LEU A 61 -10.00 -6.24 -8.04
C LEU A 61 -9.34 -7.23 -7.08
N LEU A 62 -8.69 -6.72 -6.02
CA LEU A 62 -8.05 -7.53 -4.99
C LEU A 62 -9.07 -8.42 -4.26
N VAL A 63 -10.21 -7.86 -3.87
CA VAL A 63 -11.31 -8.57 -3.21
C VAL A 63 -11.90 -9.64 -4.12
N ILE A 64 -12.20 -9.30 -5.38
CA ILE A 64 -12.69 -10.26 -6.38
C ILE A 64 -11.72 -11.44 -6.51
N PHE A 65 -10.42 -11.16 -6.70
CA PHE A 65 -9.42 -12.22 -6.84
C PHE A 65 -9.35 -13.13 -5.62
N PHE A 66 -9.48 -12.57 -4.41
CA PHE A 66 -9.48 -13.36 -3.18
C PHE A 66 -10.70 -14.28 -3.07
N LEU A 67 -11.90 -13.80 -3.44
CA LEU A 67 -13.11 -14.60 -3.45
C LEU A 67 -13.00 -15.82 -4.37
N PHE A 68 -12.36 -15.66 -5.54
CA PHE A 68 -12.19 -16.75 -6.51
C PHE A 68 -11.02 -17.72 -6.20
N LYS A 69 -10.01 -17.33 -5.40
CA LYS A 69 -8.76 -18.12 -5.18
C LYS A 69 -8.46 -18.50 -3.72
N ARG A 70 -9.51 -18.44 -2.89
CA ARG A 70 -9.69 -18.48 -1.43
C ARG A 70 -8.72 -19.19 -0.44
N ARG A 71 -7.70 -19.98 -0.81
CA ARG A 71 -7.01 -20.85 0.19
C ARG A 71 -5.50 -20.73 0.40
N GLU A 72 -4.69 -20.27 -0.56
CA GLU A 72 -3.23 -20.24 -0.36
C GLU A 72 -2.63 -18.84 -0.12
N THR A 73 -3.45 -17.77 -0.12
CA THR A 73 -2.94 -16.38 -0.18
C THR A 73 -3.57 -15.43 0.85
N LEU A 74 -4.12 -15.92 1.97
CA LEU A 74 -4.82 -15.06 2.95
C LEU A 74 -3.91 -13.97 3.54
N TRP A 75 -2.68 -14.31 3.94
CA TRP A 75 -1.74 -13.32 4.49
C TRP A 75 -1.26 -12.31 3.46
N TYR A 76 -1.04 -12.76 2.21
CA TYR A 76 -0.74 -11.87 1.10
C TYR A 76 -1.89 -10.92 0.78
N PHE A 77 -3.13 -11.41 0.87
CA PHE A 77 -4.33 -10.60 0.69
C PHE A 77 -4.45 -9.55 1.79
N LEU A 78 -4.30 -9.96 3.06
CA LEU A 78 -4.30 -9.04 4.21
C LEU A 78 -3.22 -7.96 4.07
N PHE A 79 -2.00 -8.35 3.66
CA PHE A 79 -0.90 -7.43 3.41
C PHE A 79 -1.25 -6.43 2.29
N SER A 80 -1.74 -6.93 1.15
CA SER A 80 -2.06 -6.08 -0.01
C SER A 80 -3.21 -5.13 0.30
N LEU A 81 -4.21 -5.60 1.04
CA LEU A 81 -5.33 -4.78 1.52
C LEU A 81 -4.85 -3.72 2.52
N SER A 82 -3.98 -4.08 3.47
CA SER A 82 -3.44 -3.11 4.42
C SER A 82 -2.63 -2.03 3.71
N MET A 83 -1.85 -2.39 2.69
CA MET A 83 -1.08 -1.44 1.89
C MET A 83 -1.97 -0.48 1.09
N ALA A 84 -3.08 -0.96 0.51
CA ALA A 84 -4.05 -0.12 -0.20
C ALA A 84 -4.75 0.87 0.76
N VAL A 85 -5.26 0.36 1.89
CA VAL A 85 -5.90 1.21 2.91
C VAL A 85 -4.90 2.25 3.43
N PHE A 86 -3.67 1.84 3.69
CA PHE A 86 -2.59 2.72 4.09
C PHE A 86 -2.29 3.81 3.06
N TYR A 87 -2.33 3.46 1.77
CA TYR A 87 -2.13 4.41 0.68
C TYR A 87 -3.23 5.48 0.65
N ILE A 88 -4.51 5.10 0.72
CA ILE A 88 -5.62 6.06 0.75
C ILE A 88 -5.53 6.99 1.95
N VAL A 89 -5.26 6.43 3.14
CA VAL A 89 -5.15 7.23 4.37
C VAL A 89 -3.98 8.21 4.27
N SER A 90 -2.85 7.76 3.73
CA SER A 90 -1.68 8.60 3.50
C SER A 90 -1.96 9.69 2.47
N LEU A 91 -2.60 9.37 1.34
CA LEU A 91 -3.03 10.34 0.32
C LEU A 91 -3.99 11.38 0.90
N TYR A 92 -4.99 10.94 1.65
CA TYR A 92 -6.01 11.82 2.20
C TYR A 92 -5.43 12.79 3.23
N SER A 93 -4.68 12.27 4.21
CA SER A 93 -3.98 13.09 5.21
C SER A 93 -2.94 14.00 4.57
N PHE A 94 -2.22 13.52 3.55
CA PHE A 94 -1.17 14.30 2.93
C PHE A 94 -1.70 15.31 1.92
N ILE A 95 -2.81 15.10 1.22
CA ILE A 95 -3.29 16.02 0.17
C ILE A 95 -4.41 16.94 0.67
N ILE A 96 -5.41 16.38 1.37
CA ILE A 96 -6.65 17.10 1.69
C ILE A 96 -6.59 17.74 3.07
N VAL A 97 -6.10 17.03 4.09
CA VAL A 97 -6.05 17.54 5.48
C VAL A 97 -4.64 17.47 6.07
N PRO A 98 -3.72 18.35 5.63
CA PRO A 98 -2.36 18.42 6.14
C PRO A 98 -2.27 18.59 7.65
N VAL A 99 -3.04 19.54 8.19
CA VAL A 99 -2.79 20.11 9.52
C VAL A 99 -3.65 19.43 10.60
N ASP A 100 -4.49 18.47 10.22
CA ASP A 100 -5.41 17.83 11.16
C ASP A 100 -4.70 16.73 11.97
N ILE A 101 -4.54 17.00 13.27
CA ILE A 101 -3.92 16.11 14.25
C ILE A 101 -4.64 14.75 14.35
N ASN A 102 -5.97 14.71 14.19
CA ASN A 102 -6.71 13.46 14.26
C ASN A 102 -6.34 12.53 13.09
N TRP A 103 -6.20 13.10 11.90
CA TRP A 103 -5.80 12.35 10.70
C TRP A 103 -4.34 11.90 10.77
N LEU A 104 -3.48 12.68 11.40
CA LEU A 104 -2.10 12.28 11.70
C LEU A 104 -2.07 10.99 12.55
N TYR A 105 -2.87 10.91 13.61
CA TYR A 105 -2.93 9.72 14.45
C TYR A 105 -3.49 8.50 13.70
N ILE A 106 -4.52 8.68 12.86
CA ILE A 106 -5.06 7.61 12.02
C ILE A 106 -3.99 7.11 11.04
N LYS A 107 -3.21 8.01 10.45
CA LYS A 107 -2.09 7.69 9.56
C LYS A 107 -0.99 6.90 10.29
N ILE A 108 -0.56 7.35 11.47
CA ILE A 108 0.45 6.63 12.27
C ILE A 108 -0.07 5.23 12.65
N GLY A 109 -1.32 5.13 13.10
CA GLY A 109 -1.94 3.84 13.44
C GLY A 109 -1.98 2.88 12.25
N THR A 110 -2.35 3.37 11.08
CA THR A 110 -2.38 2.55 9.84
C THR A 110 -0.99 2.15 9.37
N ILE A 111 0.04 2.99 9.56
CA ILE A 111 1.45 2.61 9.31
C ILE A 111 1.85 1.43 10.20
N ILE A 112 1.59 1.54 11.51
CA ILE A 112 1.96 0.50 12.49
C ILE A 112 1.26 -0.82 12.16
N VAL A 113 -0.04 -0.79 11.88
CA VAL A 113 -0.81 -1.99 11.49
C VAL A 113 -0.20 -2.64 10.25
N THR A 114 0.13 -1.84 9.24
CA THR A 114 0.72 -2.33 7.99
C THR A 114 2.11 -2.93 8.23
N MET A 115 2.93 -2.32 9.08
CA MET A 115 4.24 -2.87 9.48
C MET A 115 4.11 -4.20 10.23
N VAL A 116 3.13 -4.33 11.13
CA VAL A 116 2.86 -5.59 11.84
C VAL A 116 2.44 -6.70 10.88
N ILE A 117 1.56 -6.40 9.93
CA ILE A 117 1.14 -7.37 8.89
C ILE A 117 2.34 -7.75 8.00
N SER A 118 3.16 -6.77 7.63
CA SER A 118 4.39 -6.97 6.83
C SER A 118 5.40 -7.87 7.54
N TRP A 119 5.60 -7.65 8.84
CA TRP A 119 6.47 -8.48 9.68
C TRP A 119 5.98 -9.93 9.77
N ASN A 120 4.66 -10.10 9.95
CA ASN A 120 4.05 -11.43 9.98
C ASN A 120 4.17 -12.16 8.64
N LEU A 121 4.05 -11.44 7.52
CA LEU A 121 4.25 -11.99 6.18
C LEU A 121 5.71 -12.44 5.99
N LEU A 122 6.68 -11.61 6.41
CA LEU A 122 8.10 -11.94 6.36
C LEU A 122 8.43 -13.21 7.16
N LYS A 123 7.94 -13.29 8.40
CA LYS A 123 8.21 -14.42 9.30
C LYS A 123 7.62 -15.74 8.81
N ARG A 124 6.46 -15.71 8.13
CA ARG A 124 5.74 -16.92 7.70
C ARG A 124 6.16 -17.41 6.32
N ASP A 125 6.24 -16.50 5.35
CA ASP A 125 6.42 -16.85 3.94
C ASP A 125 7.82 -16.51 3.42
N GLY A 126 8.66 -15.86 4.22
CA GLY A 126 10.03 -15.47 3.82
C GLY A 126 10.05 -14.56 2.59
N ASN A 127 8.97 -13.79 2.40
CA ASN A 127 8.73 -13.07 1.17
C ASN A 127 9.32 -11.65 1.19
N ASP A 128 10.08 -11.31 0.17
CA ASP A 128 10.73 -10.00 -0.03
C ASP A 128 9.72 -8.83 -0.02
N VAL A 129 8.46 -9.07 -0.41
CA VAL A 129 7.41 -8.05 -0.37
C VAL A 129 7.13 -7.57 1.06
N GLY A 130 7.28 -8.44 2.06
CA GLY A 130 7.16 -8.05 3.47
C GLY A 130 8.24 -7.04 3.90
N VAL A 131 9.45 -7.15 3.34
CA VAL A 131 10.53 -6.18 3.57
C VAL A 131 10.17 -4.83 2.98
N VAL A 132 9.57 -4.79 1.79
CA VAL A 132 9.11 -3.53 1.16
C VAL A 132 8.07 -2.83 2.03
N GLY A 133 7.10 -3.59 2.57
CA GLY A 133 6.10 -3.04 3.50
C GLY A 133 6.74 -2.43 4.75
N LEU A 134 7.73 -3.09 5.35
CA LEU A 134 8.46 -2.55 6.50
C LEU A 134 9.26 -1.28 6.15
N LEU A 135 10.02 -1.30 5.05
CA LEU A 135 10.83 -0.15 4.62
C LEU A 135 9.95 1.05 4.26
N SER A 136 8.84 0.83 3.57
CA SER A 136 7.87 1.89 3.25
C SER A 136 7.23 2.47 4.51
N GLY A 137 6.89 1.64 5.51
CA GLY A 137 6.38 2.10 6.79
C GLY A 137 7.38 2.96 7.57
N VAL A 138 8.64 2.53 7.68
CA VAL A 138 9.70 3.31 8.34
C VAL A 138 9.90 4.65 7.64
N LEU A 139 10.02 4.65 6.32
CA LEU A 139 10.18 5.88 5.56
C LEU A 139 9.00 6.83 5.78
N LEU A 140 7.78 6.32 5.77
CA LEU A 140 6.59 7.16 5.89
C LEU A 140 6.38 7.68 7.31
N LEU A 141 6.87 7.00 8.34
CA LEU A 141 7.00 7.57 9.68
C LEU A 141 7.98 8.75 9.68
N ILE A 142 9.14 8.59 9.05
CA ILE A 142 10.13 9.68 8.92
C ILE A 142 9.52 10.87 8.17
N MET A 143 8.86 10.62 7.04
CA MET A 143 8.16 11.67 6.28
C MET A 143 7.04 12.34 7.06
N THR A 144 6.35 11.59 7.92
CA THR A 144 5.28 12.14 8.77
C THR A 144 5.85 13.01 9.90
N TYR A 145 7.10 12.79 10.32
CA TYR A 145 7.78 13.66 11.28
C TYR A 145 8.24 14.99 10.66
N PHE A 146 8.64 14.99 9.38
CA PHE A 146 9.06 16.20 8.66
C PHE A 146 7.91 17.03 8.10
N TYR A 147 6.67 16.59 8.34
CA TYR A 147 5.44 17.25 7.91
C TYR A 147 4.86 18.09 9.04
#